data_AF-A0A0S7ZVZ1-F1
#
_entry.id   AF-A0A0S7ZVZ1-F1
#
_cell.length_a   1.000
_cell.length_b   1.000
_cell.length_c   1.000
_cell.angle_alpha   90.00
_cell.angle_beta   90.00
_cell.angle_gamma   90.00
#
_symmetry.space_group_name_H-M   'P 1'
#
loop_
_entity.id
_entity.type
_entity.pdbx_description
1 polymer ?
#
loop_
_entity_poly.entity_id
_entity_poly.type
_entity_poly.pdbx_seq_one_letter_code
_entity_poly.pdbx_strand_id
1 'polypeptide(L)' 'MATKLEEEEYLYRRAIEIIESPDSESVKEDLLFEEVWVPLAELYAERIKTPKPEAEVEL' A
#
# COMPACT_ATOMS: atom_id res chain seq x y z
N MET A 1 -8.67 -17.80 4.47
CA MET A 1 -7.97 -16.64 5.03
C MET A 1 -6.87 -16.35 4.04
N ALA A 2 -6.91 -15.20 3.38
CA ALA A 2 -5.90 -14.86 2.40
C ALA A 2 -4.55 -14.71 3.11
N THR A 3 -3.48 -15.11 2.46
CA THR A 3 -2.14 -14.83 2.94
C THR A 3 -1.82 -13.36 2.72
N LYS A 4 -0.88 -12.82 3.49
CA LYS A 4 -0.38 -11.45 3.32
C LYS A 4 0.04 -11.14 1.87
N LEU A 5 0.63 -12.11 1.19
CA LEU A 5 1.07 -11.97 -0.21
C LEU A 5 -0.13 -11.88 -1.18
N GLU A 6 -1.16 -12.68 -0.96
CA GLU A 6 -2.38 -12.64 -1.79
C GLU A 6 -3.15 -11.33 -1.60
N GLU A 7 -3.19 -10.80 -0.37
CA GLU A 7 -3.80 -9.49 -0.08
C GLU A 7 -3.01 -8.36 -0.74
N GLU A 8 -1.69 -8.39 -0.67
CA GLU A 8 -0.82 -7.42 -1.35
C GLU A 8 -0.99 -7.47 -2.87
N GLU A 9 -1.00 -8.67 -3.46
CA GLU A 9 -1.22 -8.84 -4.91
C GLU A 9 -2.59 -8.29 -5.34
N TYR A 10 -3.62 -8.52 -4.53
CA TYR A 10 -4.96 -7.96 -4.77
C TYR A 10 -4.93 -6.42 -4.80
N LEU A 11 -4.29 -5.79 -3.81
CA LEU A 11 -4.20 -4.32 -3.75
C LEU A 11 -3.42 -3.74 -4.94
N TYR A 12 -2.37 -4.41 -5.42
CA TYR A 12 -1.66 -3.98 -6.62
C TYR A 12 -2.49 -4.09 -7.90
N ARG A 13 -3.24 -5.18 -8.08
CA ARG A 13 -4.17 -5.31 -9.20
C ARG A 13 -5.23 -4.21 -9.14
N ARG A 14 -5.76 -3.93 -7.96
CA ARG A 14 -6.75 -2.87 -7.76
C ARG A 14 -6.19 -1.49 -8.09
N ALA A 15 -4.95 -1.21 -7.72
CA ALA A 15 -4.29 0.04 -8.08
C ALA A 15 -4.19 0.23 -9.61
N ILE A 16 -3.85 -0.84 -10.33
CA ILE A 16 -3.78 -0.82 -11.81
C ILE A 16 -5.16 -0.51 -12.40
N GLU A 17 -6.22 -1.17 -11.92
CA GLU A 17 -7.60 -0.91 -12.37
C GLU A 17 -8.01 0.56 -12.18
N ILE A 18 -7.64 1.18 -11.06
CA ILE A 18 -7.96 2.59 -10.78
C ILE A 18 -7.15 3.53 -11.68
N ILE A 19 -5.86 3.25 -11.88
CA ILE A 19 -4.99 4.06 -12.74
C ILE A 19 -5.47 4.03 -14.20
N GLU A 20 -5.86 2.86 -14.68
CA GLU A 20 -6.34 2.63 -16.05
C GLU A 20 -7.80 3.06 -16.28
N SER A 21 -8.54 3.41 -15.22
CA SER A 21 -9.93 3.81 -15.33
C SER A 21 -10.10 5.11 -16.14
N PRO A 22 -11.28 5.35 -16.72
CA PRO A 22 -11.57 6.61 -17.41
C PRO A 22 -11.92 7.77 -16.47
N ASP A 23 -11.82 7.57 -15.15
CA ASP A 23 -12.21 8.58 -14.16
C ASP A 23 -11.28 9.80 -14.16
N SER A 24 -11.76 10.91 -13.63
CA SER A 24 -10.94 12.10 -13.41
C SER A 24 -9.83 11.81 -12.40
N GLU A 25 -8.71 12.51 -12.53
CA GLU A 25 -7.52 12.31 -11.68
C GLU A 25 -7.82 12.45 -10.19
N SER A 26 -8.65 13.41 -9.78
CA SER A 26 -9.06 13.56 -8.37
C SER A 26 -9.83 12.35 -7.83
N VAL A 27 -10.70 11.75 -8.64
CA VAL A 27 -11.42 10.53 -8.25
C VAL A 27 -10.48 9.35 -8.14
N LYS A 28 -9.48 9.25 -9.04
CA LYS A 28 -8.46 8.20 -8.96
C LYS A 28 -7.62 8.33 -7.70
N GLU A 29 -7.23 9.55 -7.34
CA GLU A 29 -6.47 9.81 -6.11
C GLU A 29 -7.25 9.37 -4.86
N ASP A 30 -8.53 9.75 -4.77
CA ASP A 30 -9.41 9.35 -3.67
C ASP A 30 -9.54 7.82 -3.58
N LEU A 31 -9.81 7.15 -4.71
CA LEU A 31 -9.94 5.70 -4.77
C LEU A 31 -8.64 4.97 -4.43
N LEU A 32 -7.50 5.45 -4.95
CA LEU A 32 -6.21 4.89 -4.60
C LEU A 32 -5.96 5.02 -3.10
N PHE A 33 -6.27 6.18 -2.51
CA PHE A 33 -6.06 6.41 -1.08
C PHE A 33 -6.88 5.46 -0.22
N GLU A 34 -8.18 5.37 -0.49
CA GLU A 34 -9.11 4.58 0.32
C GLU A 34 -8.97 3.08 0.09
N GLU A 35 -8.83 2.65 -1.17
CA GLU A 35 -8.91 1.23 -1.52
C GLU A 35 -7.55 0.53 -1.62
N VAL A 36 -6.45 1.28 -1.73
CA VAL A 36 -5.10 0.71 -1.91
C VAL A 36 -4.16 1.14 -0.80
N TRP A 37 -3.93 2.45 -0.65
CA TRP A 37 -2.87 2.94 0.23
C TRP A 37 -3.16 2.68 1.71
N VAL A 38 -4.39 2.94 2.17
CA VAL A 38 -4.79 2.66 3.56
C VAL A 38 -4.71 1.16 3.88
N PRO A 39 -5.33 0.26 3.10
CA PRO A 39 -5.20 -1.18 3.35
C PRO A 39 -3.76 -1.70 3.26
N LEU A 40 -2.96 -1.19 2.33
CA LEU A 40 -1.56 -1.58 2.20
C LEU A 40 -0.74 -1.13 3.43
N ALA A 41 -1.01 0.07 3.95
CA ALA A 41 -0.38 0.56 5.17
C ALA A 41 -0.76 -0.30 6.39
N GLU A 42 -2.00 -0.75 6.49
CA GLU A 42 -2.45 -1.68 7.54
C GLU A 42 -1.73 -3.02 7.44
N LEU A 43 -1.63 -3.56 6.22
CA LEU A 43 -0.92 -4.81 5.93
C LEU A 43 0.56 -4.76 6.37
N TYR A 44 1.16 -3.57 6.32
CA TYR A 44 2.55 -3.32 6.70
C TYR A 44 2.72 -2.58 8.03
N ALA A 45 1.67 -2.42 8.82
CA ALA A 45 1.69 -1.61 10.05
C ALA A 45 2.78 -2.03 11.03
N GLU A 46 3.07 -3.33 11.13
CA GLU A 46 4.14 -3.86 11.99
C GLU A 46 5.53 -3.40 11.53
N ARG A 47 5.79 -3.34 10.22
CA ARG A 47 7.07 -2.85 9.69
C ARG A 47 7.23 -1.34 9.86
N ILE A 48 6.13 -0.60 9.83
CA ILE A 48 6.11 0.86 10.01
C ILE A 48 6.35 1.24 11.49
N LYS A 49 5.79 0.46 12.42
CA LYS A 49 5.89 0.71 13.86
C LYS A 49 7.17 0.16 14.50
N THR A 50 7.88 -0.73 13.81
CA THR A 50 9.16 -1.24 14.30
C THR A 50 10.23 -0.17 14.07
N PRO A 51 10.86 0.39 15.13
CA PRO A 51 11.97 1.31 14.94
C PRO A 51 13.06 0.61 14.14
N LYS A 52 13.49 1.22 13.04
CA LYS A 52 14.63 0.74 12.28
C LYS A 52 15.83 0.78 13.25
N PRO A 53 16.51 -0.35 13.55
CA PRO A 53 17.72 -0.27 14.35
C PRO A 53 18.65 0.70 13.63
N GLU A 54 19.08 1.73 14.37
CA GLU A 54 20.02 2.74 13.89
C GLU A 54 21.16 1.99 13.22
N ALA A 55 21.31 2.19 11.91
CA ALA A 55 22.44 1.63 11.19
C ALA A 55 23.69 2.08 11.94
N GLU A 56 24.47 1.13 12.44
CA GLU A 56 25.79 1.40 13.00
C GLU A 56 26.54 2.24 11.97
N VAL A 57 26.62 3.54 12.22
CA VAL A 57 27.55 4.43 11.53
C VAL A 57 28.90 4.07 12.13
N GLU A 58 29.57 3.07 11.55
CA GLU A 58 31.00 2.89 11.75
C GLU A 58 31.68 4.17 11.24
N LEU A 59 32.16 4.98 12.20
CA LEU A 59 32.99 6.15 12.00
C LEU A 59 34.44 5.75 11.71
#